data_AF-A0A1Y2SF08-F1
#
_entry.id   AF-A0A1Y2SF08-F1
#
_cell.length_a   1.000
_cell.length_b   1.000
_cell.length_c   1.000
_cell.angle_alpha   90.00
_cell.angle_beta   90.00
_cell.angle_gamma   90.00
#
_symmetry.space_group_name_H-M   'P 1'
#
loop_
_entity.id
_entity.type
_entity.pdbx_description
1 polymer ?
#
loop_
_entity_poly.entity_id
_entity_poly.type
_entity_poly.pdbx_seq_one_letter_code
_entity_poly.pdbx_strand_id
1 'polypeptide(L)'
;MPKHIHADLIMEYAKIAQETDKPWEHFEYFQPDPLDDSLADWVQCRKPISFYSNFEYRLKPRTIRIGLMDVPEPVREPLELDATYYVPRLHSTSAITAIYRWDGVCFDNAMLERGFVHLDRESAEIHARALISLTQK
;
A
#
# COMPACT_ATOMS: atom_id res chain seq x y z
N MET A 1 -8.08 11.28 27.09
CA MET A 1 -7.66 9.87 27.21
C MET A 1 -6.96 9.49 25.92
N PRO A 2 -5.82 8.77 25.96
CA PRO A 2 -5.23 8.24 24.73
C PRO A 2 -6.22 7.28 24.07
N LYS A 3 -6.35 7.39 22.75
CA LYS A 3 -7.16 6.49 21.94
C LYS A 3 -6.57 5.08 22.03
N HIS A 4 -7.42 4.04 22.06
CA HIS A 4 -6.93 2.66 22.01
C HIS A 4 -6.11 2.45 20.73
N ILE A 5 -4.97 1.74 20.82
CA ILE A 5 -3.98 1.65 19.73
C ILE A 5 -4.54 1.07 18.42
N HIS A 6 -5.58 0.24 18.51
CA HIS A 6 -6.24 -0.37 17.34
C HIS A 6 -7.62 0.22 17.03
N ALA A 7 -8.00 1.35 17.63
CA ALA A 7 -9.35 1.90 17.48
C ALA A 7 -9.76 2.14 16.01
N ASP A 8 -8.83 2.61 15.17
CA ASP A 8 -9.11 2.81 13.73
C ASP A 8 -9.27 1.50 12.97
N LEU A 9 -8.43 0.50 13.26
CA LEU A 9 -8.53 -0.82 12.65
C LEU A 9 -9.82 -1.54 13.06
N ILE A 10 -10.26 -1.37 14.31
CA ILE A 10 -11.54 -1.91 14.79
C ILE A 10 -12.70 -1.26 14.03
N MET A 11 -12.64 0.06 13.80
CA MET A 11 -13.65 0.77 13.01
C MET A 11 -13.70 0.25 11.57
N GLU A 12 -12.55 0.08 10.92
CA GLU A 12 -12.47 -0.48 9.56
C GLU A 12 -12.95 -1.93 9.51
N TYR A 13 -12.59 -2.75 10.50
CA TYR A 13 -13.08 -4.14 10.59
C TYR A 13 -14.61 -4.17 10.67
N ALA A 14 -15.21 -3.28 11.48
CA ALA A 14 -16.65 -3.19 11.60
C ALA A 14 -17.34 -2.78 10.29
N LYS A 15 -16.74 -1.86 9.51
CA LYS A 15 -17.23 -1.48 8.18
C LYS A 15 -17.19 -2.67 7.21
N ILE A 16 -16.04 -3.33 7.09
CA ILE A 16 -15.84 -4.48 6.20
C ILE A 16 -16.76 -5.65 6.58
N ALA A 17 -17.01 -5.86 7.88
CA ALA A 17 -17.91 -6.90 8.37
C ALA A 17 -19.37 -6.70 7.95
N GLN A 18 -19.76 -5.51 7.48
CA GLN A 18 -21.08 -5.29 6.86
C GLN A 18 -21.14 -5.79 5.40
N GLU A 19 -19.99 -5.94 4.74
CA GLU A 19 -19.89 -6.27 3.32
C GLU A 19 -19.53 -7.75 3.09
N THR A 20 -18.87 -8.41 4.05
CA THR A 20 -18.39 -9.78 3.94
C THR A 20 -18.50 -10.55 5.27
N ASP A 21 -18.70 -11.88 5.20
CA ASP A 21 -18.70 -12.79 6.34
C ASP A 21 -17.28 -13.10 6.86
N LYS A 22 -16.24 -12.71 6.11
CA LYS A 22 -14.83 -12.92 6.43
C LYS A 22 -14.00 -11.62 6.43
N PRO A 23 -14.37 -10.63 7.25
CA PRO A 23 -13.67 -9.34 7.30
C PRO A 23 -12.18 -9.47 7.65
N TRP A 24 -11.79 -10.52 8.38
CA TRP A 24 -10.39 -10.76 8.75
C TRP A 24 -9.47 -11.01 7.56
N GLU A 25 -9.97 -11.49 6.41
CA GLU A 25 -9.13 -11.75 5.23
C GLU A 25 -8.55 -10.46 4.62
N HIS A 26 -9.08 -9.30 5.01
CA HIS A 26 -8.59 -7.97 4.62
C HIS A 26 -7.51 -7.41 5.54
N PHE A 27 -7.07 -8.18 6.54
CA PHE A 27 -6.08 -7.72 7.52
C PHE A 27 -4.87 -8.66 7.56
N GLU A 28 -3.75 -8.07 7.96
CA GLU A 28 -2.50 -8.75 8.25
C GLU A 28 -2.06 -8.40 9.66
N TYR A 29 -1.34 -9.33 10.30
CA TYR A 29 -0.63 -9.07 11.55
C TYR A 29 0.86 -9.23 11.32
N PHE A 30 1.65 -8.43 12.03
CA PHE A 30 3.09 -8.54 11.98
C PHE A 30 3.52 -9.78 12.76
N GLN A 31 4.21 -10.69 12.10
CA GLN A 31 4.77 -11.87 12.72
C GLN A 31 6.27 -11.64 12.91
N PRO A 32 6.71 -11.26 14.12
CA PRO A 32 8.14 -11.18 14.41
C PRO A 32 8.75 -12.58 14.40
N ASP A 33 9.93 -12.71 13.80
CA ASP A 33 10.72 -13.93 13.92
C ASP A 33 11.61 -13.82 15.17
N PRO A 34 11.56 -14.77 16.11
CA PRO A 34 12.31 -14.69 17.37
C PRO A 34 13.82 -14.87 17.22
N LEU A 35 14.31 -15.25 16.03
CA LEU A 35 15.71 -15.53 15.75
C LEU A 35 16.33 -14.52 14.77
N ASP A 36 15.54 -13.92 13.88
CA ASP A 36 16.03 -12.98 12.87
C ASP A 36 14.97 -11.93 12.47
N ASP A 37 15.14 -10.69 12.91
CA ASP A 37 14.25 -9.57 12.56
C ASP A 37 14.08 -9.35 11.05
N SER A 38 15.04 -9.80 10.22
CA SER A 38 14.94 -9.69 8.75
C SER A 38 13.95 -10.67 8.12
N LEU A 39 13.51 -11.69 8.87
CA LEU A 39 12.48 -12.65 8.47
C LEU A 39 11.09 -12.29 9.01
N ALA A 40 10.98 -11.20 9.77
CA ALA A 40 9.69 -10.72 10.22
C ALA A 40 8.86 -10.23 9.03
N ASP A 41 7.60 -10.68 8.95
CA ASP A 41 6.73 -10.39 7.80
C ASP A 41 5.27 -10.14 8.22
N TRP A 42 4.53 -9.52 7.33
CA TRP A 42 3.10 -9.31 7.46
C TRP A 42 2.34 -10.54 6.95
N VAL A 43 1.62 -11.20 7.85
CA VAL A 43 0.94 -12.45 7.54
C VAL A 43 -0.57 -12.23 7.55
N GLN A 44 -1.25 -12.76 6.53
CA GLN A 44 -2.71 -12.67 6.41
C GLN A 44 -3.42 -13.35 7.59
N CYS A 45 -4.38 -12.63 8.18
CA CYS A 45 -5.30 -13.20 9.16
C CYS A 45 -6.21 -14.23 8.47
N ARG A 46 -6.16 -15.49 8.93
CA ARG A 46 -6.98 -16.61 8.39
C ARG A 46 -8.19 -16.95 9.25
N LYS A 47 -8.35 -16.29 10.38
CA LYS A 47 -9.41 -16.52 11.38
C LYS A 47 -9.93 -15.17 11.88
N PRO A 48 -11.15 -15.13 12.47
CA PRO A 48 -11.66 -13.93 13.13
C PRO A 48 -10.61 -13.30 14.05
N ILE A 49 -10.45 -11.98 13.94
CA ILE A 49 -9.38 -11.25 14.59
C ILE A 49 -9.78 -10.88 16.02
N SER A 50 -8.88 -11.16 16.96
CA SER A 50 -8.85 -10.53 18.26
C SER A 50 -7.69 -9.54 18.26
N PHE A 51 -7.98 -8.24 18.41
CA PHE A 51 -6.94 -7.21 18.43
C PHE A 51 -6.16 -7.26 19.76
N TYR A 52 -5.04 -7.98 19.76
CA TYR A 52 -4.15 -8.07 20.91
C TYR A 52 -3.21 -6.87 20.99
N SER A 53 -3.13 -6.23 22.15
CA SER A 53 -2.38 -4.97 22.30
C SER A 53 -0.87 -5.07 22.10
N ASN A 54 -0.32 -6.29 22.11
CA ASN A 54 1.09 -6.58 21.90
C ASN A 54 1.43 -6.99 20.46
N PHE A 55 0.45 -6.94 19.55
CA PHE A 55 0.63 -7.25 18.13
C PHE A 55 0.35 -6.01 17.28
N GLU A 56 1.08 -5.91 16.18
CA GLU A 56 0.80 -4.94 15.14
C GLU A 56 -0.13 -5.55 14.10
N TYR A 57 -1.11 -4.75 13.68
CA TYR A 57 -2.09 -5.13 12.68
C TYR A 57 -2.16 -4.04 11.63
N ARG A 58 -2.46 -4.42 10.39
CA ARG A 58 -2.76 -3.48 9.32
C ARG A 58 -3.85 -4.01 8.41
N LEU A 59 -4.49 -3.13 7.66
CA LEU A 59 -5.25 -3.53 6.49
C LEU A 59 -4.26 -4.04 5.42
N LYS A 60 -4.63 -5.14 4.78
CA LYS A 60 -3.91 -5.65 3.62
C LYS A 60 -3.86 -4.54 2.57
N PRO A 61 -2.67 -4.20 2.04
CA PRO A 61 -2.56 -3.22 0.97
C PRO A 61 -3.51 -3.60 -0.17
N ARG A 62 -4.38 -2.67 -0.57
CA ARG A 62 -5.25 -2.88 -1.74
C ARG A 62 -4.38 -2.95 -2.98
N THR A 63 -4.82 -3.69 -3.99
CA THR A 63 -4.11 -3.81 -5.26
C THR A 63 -5.05 -3.52 -6.44
N ILE A 64 -4.46 -3.06 -7.53
CA ILE A 64 -5.10 -2.93 -8.85
C ILE A 64 -4.44 -3.91 -9.82
N ARG A 65 -5.22 -4.42 -10.78
CA ARG A 65 -4.71 -5.32 -11.81
C ARG A 65 -4.23 -4.50 -13.01
N ILE A 66 -2.95 -4.63 -13.36
CA ILE A 66 -2.38 -4.06 -14.59
C ILE A 66 -1.76 -5.21 -15.40
N GLY A 67 -2.39 -5.54 -16.53
CA GLY A 67 -2.03 -6.73 -17.30
C GLY A 67 -2.21 -8.00 -16.45
N LEU A 68 -1.12 -8.73 -16.24
CA LEU A 68 -1.09 -9.94 -15.42
C LEU A 68 -0.58 -9.70 -13.98
N MET A 69 -0.19 -8.49 -13.64
CA MET A 69 0.43 -8.16 -12.35
C MET A 69 -0.56 -7.48 -11.40
N ASP A 70 -0.52 -7.87 -10.13
CA ASP A 70 -1.18 -7.13 -9.05
C ASP A 70 -0.22 -6.03 -8.56
N VAL A 71 -0.67 -4.78 -8.65
CA VAL A 71 0.10 -3.60 -8.30
C VAL A 71 -0.52 -2.99 -7.04
N PRO A 72 0.25 -2.62 -6.01
CA PRO A 72 -0.26 -1.87 -4.87
C PRO A 72 -1.07 -0.66 -5.33
N GLU A 73 -2.22 -0.43 -4.68
CA GLU A 73 -3.12 0.64 -5.07
C GLU A 73 -2.42 2.00 -4.88
N PRO A 74 -2.33 2.81 -5.94
CA PRO A 74 -1.74 4.14 -5.85
C PRO A 74 -2.61 5.06 -5.00
N VAL A 75 -1.99 6.10 -4.45
CA VAL A 75 -2.69 7.14 -3.69
C VAL A 75 -3.79 7.77 -4.55
N ARG A 76 -4.95 8.02 -3.94
CA ARG A 76 -6.14 8.60 -4.60
C ARG A 76 -6.49 10.00 -4.13
N GLU A 77 -5.84 10.48 -3.08
CA GLU A 77 -6.08 11.79 -2.47
C GLU A 77 -4.79 12.62 -2.46
N PRO A 78 -4.86 13.96 -2.51
CA PRO A 78 -3.70 14.82 -2.38
C PRO A 78 -2.88 14.53 -1.11
N LEU A 79 -1.55 14.58 -1.23
CA LEU A 79 -0.65 14.40 -0.10
C LEU A 79 -0.48 15.70 0.70
N GLU A 80 0.12 15.58 1.88
CA GLU A 80 0.58 16.74 2.65
C GLU A 80 1.74 17.45 1.94
N LEU A 81 1.87 18.76 2.17
CA LEU A 81 2.99 19.54 1.63
C LEU A 81 4.33 18.95 2.09
N ASP A 82 5.31 18.95 1.17
CA ASP A 82 6.64 18.34 1.30
C ASP A 82 6.68 16.81 1.46
N ALA A 83 5.53 16.11 1.40
CA ALA A 83 5.50 14.65 1.43
C ALA A 83 6.29 14.06 0.26
N THR A 84 7.16 13.10 0.55
CA THR A 84 7.94 12.41 -0.49
C THR A 84 7.10 11.32 -1.13
N TYR A 85 7.10 11.26 -2.45
CA TYR A 85 6.36 10.25 -3.21
C TYR A 85 7.15 9.74 -4.41
N TYR A 86 6.74 8.58 -4.91
CA TYR A 86 7.37 7.87 -6.02
C TYR A 86 6.38 7.68 -7.17
N VAL A 87 6.88 7.76 -8.41
CA VAL A 87 6.10 7.50 -9.62
C VAL A 87 6.82 6.54 -10.57
N PRO A 88 6.09 5.73 -11.34
CA PRO A 88 6.68 4.91 -12.40
C PRO A 88 7.30 5.80 -13.50
N ARG A 89 8.49 5.41 -13.96
CA ARG A 89 9.23 6.07 -15.04
C ARG A 89 9.46 5.09 -16.18
N LEU A 90 8.82 5.34 -17.32
CA LEU A 90 8.82 4.41 -18.47
C LEU A 90 9.86 4.75 -19.55
N HIS A 91 10.43 5.96 -19.53
CA HIS A 91 11.31 6.46 -20.60
C HIS A 91 12.81 6.22 -20.34
N SER A 92 13.18 5.65 -19.19
CA SER A 92 14.58 5.44 -18.78
C SER A 92 14.89 3.96 -18.63
N THR A 93 16.08 3.56 -19.07
CA THR A 93 16.59 2.19 -18.94
C THR A 93 17.33 1.94 -17.62
N SER A 94 17.76 3.00 -16.90
CA SER A 94 18.56 2.88 -15.68
C SER A 94 17.75 3.01 -14.39
N ALA A 95 16.63 3.73 -14.42
CA ALA A 95 15.72 3.85 -13.29
C ALA A 95 14.26 3.82 -13.78
N ILE A 96 13.51 2.82 -13.31
CA ILE A 96 12.08 2.65 -13.66
C ILE A 96 11.14 3.40 -12.71
N THR A 97 11.69 4.16 -11.77
CA THR A 97 10.95 5.04 -10.86
C THR A 97 11.61 6.40 -10.72
N ALA A 98 10.83 7.38 -10.28
CA ALA A 98 11.28 8.72 -9.94
C ALA A 98 10.72 9.12 -8.58
N ILE A 99 11.48 9.94 -7.84
CA ILE A 99 11.12 10.48 -6.52
C ILE A 99 10.88 11.98 -6.64
N TYR A 100 9.83 12.45 -5.98
CA TYR A 100 9.44 13.86 -5.94
C TYR A 100 8.98 14.24 -4.53
N ARG A 101 8.84 15.55 -4.30
CA ARG A 101 8.19 16.10 -3.10
C ARG A 101 6.91 16.78 -3.52
N TRP A 102 5.85 16.56 -2.76
CA TRP A 102 4.54 17.11 -3.03
C TRP A 102 4.51 18.61 -2.68
N ASP A 103 4.27 19.44 -3.68
CA ASP A 103 4.00 20.88 -3.52
C ASP A 103 2.61 21.27 -4.07
N GLY A 104 1.87 20.30 -4.60
CA GLY A 104 0.52 20.47 -5.12
C GLY A 104 0.49 21.18 -6.48
N VAL A 105 1.60 21.24 -7.21
CA VAL A 105 1.65 21.84 -8.55
C VAL A 105 0.94 20.99 -9.60
N CYS A 106 0.85 21.52 -10.82
CA CYS A 106 0.18 20.84 -11.93
C CYS A 106 0.76 19.44 -12.22
N PHE A 107 2.07 19.24 -12.02
CA PHE A 107 2.71 17.93 -12.20
C PHE A 107 2.20 16.91 -11.18
N ASP A 108 2.20 17.27 -9.89
CA ASP A 108 1.74 16.41 -8.79
C ASP A 108 0.29 15.95 -9.00
N ASN A 109 -0.60 16.92 -9.25
CA ASN A 109 -2.01 16.64 -9.49
C ASN A 109 -2.19 15.73 -10.72
N ALA A 110 -1.42 15.97 -11.78
CA ALA A 110 -1.49 15.18 -13.00
C ALA A 110 -0.93 13.75 -12.84
N MET A 111 -0.02 13.51 -11.89
CA MET A 111 0.42 12.16 -11.50
C MET A 111 -0.62 11.48 -10.61
N LEU A 112 -1.24 12.22 -9.68
CA LEU A 112 -2.30 11.72 -8.81
C LEU A 112 -3.52 11.27 -9.61
N GLU A 113 -4.02 12.12 -10.51
CA GLU A 113 -5.18 11.83 -11.37
C GLU A 113 -4.96 10.60 -12.26
N ARG A 114 -3.71 10.36 -12.68
CA ARG A 114 -3.32 9.18 -13.47
C ARG A 114 -3.10 7.93 -12.62
N GLY A 115 -3.17 8.03 -11.29
CA GLY A 115 -2.93 6.92 -10.38
C GLY A 115 -1.47 6.46 -10.37
N PHE A 116 -0.52 7.38 -10.47
CA PHE A 116 0.91 7.07 -10.51
C PHE A 116 1.64 7.30 -9.18
N VAL A 117 0.98 7.93 -8.21
CA VAL A 117 1.59 8.31 -6.93
C VAL A 117 1.61 7.12 -5.97
N HIS A 118 2.80 6.77 -5.49
CA HIS A 118 3.03 5.76 -4.44
C HIS A 118 3.87 6.35 -3.29
N LEU A 119 3.63 5.86 -2.07
CA LEU A 119 4.35 6.32 -0.87
C LEU A 119 5.68 5.58 -0.64
N ASP A 120 5.88 4.48 -1.33
CA ASP A 120 7.11 3.71 -1.29
C ASP A 120 7.63 3.41 -2.71
N ARG A 121 8.93 3.16 -2.79
CA ARG A 121 9.62 2.94 -4.06
C ARG A 121 9.23 1.60 -4.70
N GLU A 122 9.01 0.56 -3.91
CA GLU A 122 8.78 -0.79 -4.39
C GLU A 122 7.44 -0.88 -5.14
N SER A 123 6.38 -0.29 -4.58
CA SER A 123 5.06 -0.17 -5.20
C SER A 123 5.13 0.54 -6.56
N ALA A 124 5.90 1.64 -6.63
CA ALA A 124 6.12 2.36 -7.90
C ALA A 124 6.91 1.52 -8.91
N GLU A 125 7.88 0.71 -8.46
CA GLU A 125 8.64 -0.19 -9.32
C GLU A 125 7.78 -1.33 -9.87
N ILE A 126 6.90 -1.91 -9.04
CA ILE A 126 5.93 -2.93 -9.47
C ILE A 126 4.97 -2.33 -10.50
N HIS A 127 4.47 -1.11 -10.27
CA HIS A 127 3.63 -0.41 -11.23
C HIS A 127 4.36 -0.20 -12.56
N ALA A 128 5.61 0.29 -12.52
CA ALA A 128 6.40 0.50 -13.72
C ALA A 128 6.62 -0.81 -14.50
N ARG A 129 7.00 -1.90 -13.82
CA ARG A 129 7.17 -3.22 -14.45
C ARG A 129 5.87 -3.71 -15.09
N ALA A 130 4.73 -3.51 -14.42
CA ALA A 130 3.43 -3.88 -14.95
C ALA A 130 3.13 -3.12 -16.26
N LEU A 131 3.34 -1.80 -16.30
CA LEU A 131 3.14 -1.01 -17.53
C LEU A 131 4.13 -1.40 -18.64
N ILE A 132 5.40 -1.61 -18.30
CA ILE A 132 6.43 -2.04 -19.25
C ILE A 132 6.06 -3.40 -19.87
N SER A 133 5.57 -4.34 -19.05
CA SER A 133 5.15 -5.68 -19.50
C SER A 133 4.05 -5.68 -20.56
N LEU A 134 3.24 -4.61 -20.63
CA LEU A 134 2.21 -4.44 -21.65
C LEU A 134 2.79 -4.05 -23.02
N THR A 135 4.05 -3.60 -23.05
CA THR A 135 4.69 -3.01 -24.24
C THR A 135 5.91 -3.80 -24.73
N GLN A 136 6.56 -4.55 -23.84
CA GLN A 136 7.64 -5.46 -24.20
C GLN A 136 7.07 -6.69 -24.92
N LYS A 137 7.73 -7.10 -26.01
CA LYS A 137 7.43 -8.30 -26.79
C LYS A 137 8.49 -9.36 -26.55
#